data_AF-A0A558GGA0-F1
#
_entry.id   AF-A0A558GGA0-F1
#
_cell.length_a   1.000
_cell.length_b   1.000
_cell.length_c   1.000
_cell.angle_alpha   90.00
_cell.angle_beta   90.00
_cell.angle_gamma   90.00
#
_symmetry.space_group_name_H-M   'P 1'
#
loop_
_entity.id
_entity.type
_entity.pdbx_description
1 polymer ?
#
loop_
_entity_poly.entity_id
_entity_poly.type
_entity_poly.pdbx_seq_one_letter_code
_entity_poly.pdbx_strand_id
1 'polypeptide(L)'
;ARRSAEVSRATRRLAEMELDAVAENIDILSYRQGCLVVADWVEGTSLKTVSEDEDLDPRAVAHALVPLVRTTAAAHAADLVLGIENRNRIRISTEGIATLAFPAVLHSNDEETDRSALASAISLLVDSTSPTPEVLQEIAADAEEGQDSDLEDIAHRLAAFAGDGEDGEETLQVPVEETPRKEDPSPAPGFGGRGYSGSGIIVLGVLATLFVVAMAALSVWILSQVGNEKTSPVVTKSESTTETTFPNVPPVILKDVKTTSVPEGKEVSGSWSTKKADTGLLLSVDKPTQLRALPLQQSKSTGAKYEVYGVNTKDFDPTDPDSGKLTELAHGTLTSARQDIELKEKPVAFDGALIVFTDMPKSGSVTLKEATLVGIPTN
;
A
#
# COMPACT_ATOMS: atom_id res chain seq x y z
N ALA A 1 10.79 -5.18 -21.17
CA ALA A 1 11.04 -6.56 -21.66
C ALA A 1 12.46 -7.02 -21.35
N ARG A 2 13.52 -6.51 -22.01
CA ARG A 2 14.90 -6.98 -21.75
C ARG A 2 15.42 -6.61 -20.35
N ARG A 3 15.36 -5.34 -19.97
CA ARG A 3 15.78 -4.86 -18.63
C ARG A 3 15.01 -5.55 -17.49
N SER A 4 13.70 -5.73 -17.65
CA SER A 4 12.86 -6.42 -16.65
C SER A 4 13.20 -7.90 -16.51
N ALA A 5 13.62 -8.57 -17.59
CA ALA A 5 14.07 -9.95 -17.54
C ALA A 5 15.42 -10.09 -16.83
N GLU A 6 16.33 -9.13 -17.00
CA GLU A 6 17.62 -9.09 -16.29
C GLU A 6 17.40 -8.90 -14.78
N VAL A 7 16.58 -7.92 -14.38
CA VAL A 7 16.20 -7.72 -12.96
C VAL A 7 15.57 -8.98 -12.37
N SER A 8 14.67 -9.62 -13.11
CA SER A 8 14.01 -10.86 -12.65
C SER A 8 15.00 -12.01 -12.45
N ARG A 9 16.01 -12.14 -13.33
CA ARG A 9 17.01 -13.21 -13.20
C ARG A 9 17.99 -12.94 -12.07
N ALA A 10 18.49 -11.71 -11.98
CA ALA A 10 19.43 -11.31 -10.94
C ALA A 10 18.79 -11.42 -9.55
N THR A 11 17.56 -10.92 -9.39
CA THR A 11 16.82 -11.02 -8.12
C THR A 11 16.49 -12.47 -7.77
N ARG A 12 16.20 -13.34 -8.76
CA ARG A 12 15.96 -14.77 -8.50
C ARG A 12 17.21 -15.47 -8.00
N ARG A 13 18.36 -15.16 -8.60
CA ARG A 13 19.64 -15.74 -8.19
C ARG A 13 20.04 -15.29 -6.78
N LEU A 14 19.71 -14.06 -6.39
CA LEU A 14 19.85 -13.61 -5.02
C LEU A 14 18.90 -14.37 -4.07
N ALA A 15 17.64 -14.55 -4.45
CA ALA A 15 16.66 -15.28 -3.65
C ALA A 15 17.06 -16.75 -3.39
N GLU A 16 17.70 -17.40 -4.35
CA GLU A 16 18.22 -18.77 -4.24
C GLU A 16 19.35 -18.92 -3.21
N MET A 17 19.93 -17.82 -2.71
CA MET A 17 20.97 -17.87 -1.68
C MET A 17 20.42 -18.06 -0.26
N GLU A 18 19.12 -17.80 -0.03
CA GLU A 18 18.46 -17.96 1.28
C GLU A 18 19.22 -17.22 2.41
N LEU A 19 19.56 -15.95 2.17
CA LEU A 19 20.37 -15.13 3.09
C LEU A 19 19.55 -14.62 4.28
N ASP A 20 20.12 -14.72 5.49
CA ASP A 20 19.45 -14.42 6.77
C ASP A 20 18.92 -12.97 6.91
N ALA A 21 19.61 -11.97 6.33
CA ALA A 21 19.22 -10.56 6.44
C ALA A 21 18.47 -10.03 5.21
N VAL A 22 17.75 -10.90 4.50
CA VAL A 22 16.89 -10.55 3.36
C VAL A 22 15.46 -11.00 3.62
N ALA A 23 14.49 -10.21 3.19
CA ALA A 23 13.09 -10.62 3.25
C ALA A 23 12.86 -11.95 2.53
N GLU A 24 12.19 -12.87 3.22
CA GLU A 24 11.94 -14.24 2.75
C GLU A 24 10.86 -14.31 1.66
N ASN A 25 10.64 -15.51 1.13
CA ASN A 25 9.56 -15.83 0.20
C ASN A 25 9.49 -14.91 -1.04
N ILE A 26 10.67 -14.63 -1.63
CA ILE A 26 10.79 -13.76 -2.79
C ILE A 26 10.18 -14.42 -4.03
N ASP A 27 9.06 -13.89 -4.51
CA ASP A 27 8.44 -14.24 -5.78
C ASP A 27 8.55 -13.10 -6.80
N ILE A 28 8.75 -13.46 -8.06
CA ILE A 28 9.01 -12.52 -9.14
C ILE A 28 8.00 -12.77 -10.25
N LEU A 29 7.06 -11.84 -10.36
CA LEU A 29 5.94 -11.91 -11.28
C LEU A 29 6.21 -11.04 -12.51
N SER A 30 5.90 -11.56 -13.68
CA SER A 30 5.90 -10.76 -14.91
C SER A 30 4.72 -9.79 -14.88
N TYR A 31 4.99 -8.50 -15.06
CA TYR A 31 3.96 -7.45 -15.07
C TYR A 31 4.04 -6.64 -16.37
N ARG A 32 2.91 -6.09 -16.84
CA ARG A 32 2.73 -5.50 -18.20
C ARG A 32 3.96 -4.82 -18.80
N GLN A 33 4.63 -3.96 -18.03
CA GLN A 33 5.83 -3.22 -18.44
C GLN A 33 6.99 -3.40 -17.44
N GLY A 34 7.22 -4.60 -16.94
CA GLY A 34 8.26 -4.81 -15.94
C GLY A 34 8.22 -6.19 -15.27
N CYS A 35 8.72 -6.22 -14.05
CA CYS A 35 8.54 -7.30 -13.09
C CYS A 35 8.07 -6.70 -11.77
N LEU A 36 7.30 -7.48 -11.02
CA LEU A 36 6.94 -7.19 -9.64
C LEU A 36 7.70 -8.19 -8.78
N VAL A 37 8.46 -7.70 -7.80
CA VAL A 37 9.09 -8.53 -6.77
C VAL A 37 8.22 -8.43 -5.53
N VAL A 38 7.81 -9.58 -5.01
CA VAL A 38 7.01 -9.72 -3.78
C VAL A 38 7.86 -10.51 -2.81
N ALA A 39 7.93 -10.06 -1.56
CA ALA A 39 8.63 -10.75 -0.49
C ALA A 39 7.80 -10.60 0.79
N ASP A 40 8.11 -11.41 1.80
CA ASP A 40 7.44 -11.32 3.08
C ASP A 40 7.70 -9.98 3.76
N TRP A 41 6.69 -9.54 4.53
CA TRP A 41 6.78 -8.29 5.24
C TRP A 41 7.73 -8.42 6.43
N VAL A 42 8.80 -7.62 6.43
CA VAL A 42 9.66 -7.47 7.61
C VAL A 42 8.95 -6.60 8.65
N GLU A 43 8.39 -7.23 9.68
CA GLU A 43 7.80 -6.53 10.83
C GLU A 43 8.85 -5.65 11.51
N GLY A 44 8.46 -4.45 11.97
CA GLY A 44 9.37 -3.52 12.66
C GLY A 44 9.32 -2.11 12.10
N THR A 45 10.46 -1.43 12.03
CA THR A 45 10.55 0.01 11.73
C THR A 45 11.50 0.28 10.56
N SER A 46 11.27 1.33 9.77
CA SER A 46 12.21 1.69 8.71
C SER A 46 13.54 2.18 9.30
N LEU A 47 14.67 1.88 8.65
CA LEU A 47 15.99 2.32 9.13
C LEU A 47 16.04 3.83 9.35
N LYS A 48 15.43 4.61 8.44
CA LYS A 48 15.32 6.06 8.55
C LYS A 48 14.61 6.51 9.85
N THR A 49 13.50 5.86 10.20
CA THR A 49 12.74 6.23 11.41
C THR A 49 13.47 5.82 12.68
N VAL A 50 14.25 4.74 12.65
CA VAL A 50 15.10 4.33 13.79
C VAL A 50 16.23 5.33 13.98
N SER A 51 16.89 5.78 12.90
CA SER A 51 17.96 6.78 12.97
C SER A 51 17.51 8.20 13.34
N GLU A 52 16.20 8.46 13.34
CA GLU A 52 15.66 9.74 13.83
C GLU A 52 15.62 9.79 15.37
N ASP A 53 15.89 8.67 16.05
CA ASP A 53 16.11 8.61 17.50
C ASP A 53 17.56 9.01 17.82
N GLU A 54 17.78 9.76 18.91
CA GLU A 54 19.11 10.33 19.25
C GLU A 54 19.81 9.58 20.40
N ASP A 55 19.22 8.48 20.89
CA ASP A 55 19.70 7.74 22.06
C ASP A 55 19.68 6.22 21.83
N LEU A 56 20.16 5.79 20.66
CA LEU A 56 20.26 4.36 20.37
C LEU A 56 21.38 3.71 21.21
N ASP A 57 21.09 2.52 21.75
CA ASP A 57 22.10 1.72 22.44
C ASP A 57 23.19 1.26 21.43
N PRO A 58 24.48 1.58 21.66
CA PRO A 58 25.53 1.27 20.70
C PRO A 58 25.71 -0.23 20.43
N ARG A 59 25.53 -1.09 21.44
CA ARG A 59 25.72 -2.55 21.27
C ARG A 59 24.58 -3.14 20.47
N ALA A 60 23.36 -2.66 20.70
CA ALA A 60 22.19 -3.03 19.90
C ALA A 60 22.34 -2.57 18.44
N VAL A 61 22.89 -1.36 18.19
CA VAL A 61 23.21 -0.90 16.82
C VAL A 61 24.20 -1.82 16.14
N ALA A 62 25.28 -2.21 16.83
CA ALA A 62 26.26 -3.13 16.27
C ALA A 62 25.65 -4.49 15.96
N HIS A 63 24.93 -5.09 16.92
CA HIS A 63 24.22 -6.36 16.75
C HIS A 63 23.26 -6.31 15.55
N ALA A 64 22.49 -5.23 15.42
CA ALA A 64 21.53 -5.05 14.34
C ALA A 64 22.17 -5.07 12.95
N LEU A 65 23.37 -4.50 12.82
CA LEU A 65 24.07 -4.36 11.55
C LEU A 65 24.78 -5.64 11.10
N VAL A 66 25.23 -6.49 12.03
CA VAL A 66 26.04 -7.69 11.74
C VAL A 66 25.43 -8.58 10.65
N PRO A 67 24.14 -9.02 10.74
CA PRO A 67 23.60 -9.93 9.73
C PRO A 67 23.52 -9.31 8.33
N LEU A 68 23.24 -8.02 8.23
CA LEU A 68 23.18 -7.31 6.94
C LEU A 68 24.56 -7.21 6.28
N VAL A 69 25.58 -6.89 7.07
CA VAL A 69 26.96 -6.80 6.56
C VAL A 69 27.45 -8.18 6.10
N ARG A 70 27.25 -9.23 6.90
CA ARG A 70 27.58 -10.61 6.52
C ARG A 70 26.85 -11.07 5.27
N THR A 71 25.55 -10.77 5.19
CA THR A 71 24.72 -11.07 4.02
C THR A 71 25.24 -10.38 2.76
N THR A 72 25.70 -9.13 2.88
CA THR A 72 26.29 -8.38 1.76
C THR A 72 27.62 -9.01 1.34
N ALA A 73 28.48 -9.34 2.30
CA ALA A 73 29.76 -10.03 2.04
C ALA A 73 29.55 -11.37 1.34
N ALA A 74 28.60 -12.19 1.82
CA ALA A 74 28.27 -13.48 1.25
C ALA A 74 27.74 -13.37 -0.19
N ALA A 75 26.90 -12.37 -0.48
CA ALA A 75 26.44 -12.09 -1.84
C ALA A 75 27.61 -11.73 -2.76
N HIS A 76 28.49 -10.81 -2.34
CA HIS A 76 29.65 -10.38 -3.13
C HIS A 76 30.63 -11.54 -3.37
N ALA A 77 30.88 -12.38 -2.36
CA ALA A 77 31.70 -13.58 -2.49
C ALA A 77 31.14 -14.61 -3.49
N ALA A 78 29.84 -14.56 -3.80
CA ALA A 78 29.17 -15.39 -4.79
C ALA A 78 29.06 -14.74 -6.19
N ASP A 79 29.79 -13.64 -6.44
CA ASP A 79 29.69 -12.77 -7.62
C ASP A 79 28.26 -12.25 -7.84
N LEU A 80 27.56 -11.94 -6.74
CA LEU A 80 26.21 -11.38 -6.72
C LEU A 80 26.19 -10.07 -5.95
N VAL A 81 25.17 -9.27 -6.22
CA VAL A 81 24.92 -8.01 -5.50
C VAL A 81 23.58 -8.08 -4.80
N LEU A 82 23.50 -7.48 -3.63
CA LEU A 82 22.31 -7.45 -2.80
C LEU A 82 21.28 -6.44 -3.36
N GLY A 83 21.73 -5.41 -4.07
CA GLY A 83 20.89 -4.38 -4.67
C GLY A 83 20.48 -3.29 -3.67
N ILE A 84 21.34 -3.01 -2.69
CA ILE A 84 21.16 -1.90 -1.76
C ILE A 84 21.60 -0.62 -2.48
N GLU A 85 20.64 0.19 -2.90
CA GLU A 85 20.93 1.51 -3.51
C GLU A 85 20.39 2.67 -2.68
N ASN A 86 19.60 2.36 -1.65
CA ASN A 86 18.95 3.35 -0.80
C ASN A 86 18.61 2.75 0.55
N ARG A 87 18.85 3.50 1.64
CA ARG A 87 18.44 3.15 3.02
C ARG A 87 16.97 2.77 3.17
N ASN A 88 16.08 3.28 2.31
CA ASN A 88 14.66 2.94 2.32
C ASN A 88 14.37 1.47 1.99
N ARG A 89 15.37 0.74 1.45
CA ARG A 89 15.27 -0.70 1.24
C ARG A 89 15.47 -1.52 2.53
N ILE A 90 16.00 -0.88 3.59
CA ILE A 90 16.36 -1.53 4.85
C ILE A 90 15.31 -1.20 5.92
N ARG A 91 14.88 -2.23 6.64
CA ARG A 91 14.05 -2.11 7.84
C ARG A 91 14.80 -2.75 9.00
N ILE A 92 14.54 -2.28 10.21
CA ILE A 92 14.95 -2.98 11.40
C ILE A 92 13.80 -3.86 11.85
N SER A 93 14.05 -5.17 11.92
CA SER A 93 13.07 -6.16 12.30
C SER A 93 12.66 -6.02 13.77
N THR A 94 11.59 -6.68 14.18
CA THR A 94 11.20 -6.79 15.60
C THR A 94 12.23 -7.54 16.45
N GLU A 95 13.09 -8.33 15.82
CA GLU A 95 14.26 -8.98 16.44
C GLU A 95 15.46 -8.04 16.56
N GLY A 96 15.33 -6.79 16.09
CA GLY A 96 16.41 -5.80 16.13
C GLY A 96 17.46 -6.02 15.06
N ILE A 97 17.15 -6.68 13.94
CA ILE A 97 18.10 -6.94 12.86
C ILE A 97 17.84 -6.00 11.68
N ALA A 98 18.90 -5.41 11.11
CA ALA A 98 18.80 -4.69 9.86
C ALA A 98 18.60 -5.68 8.71
N THR A 99 17.47 -5.58 8.01
CA THR A 99 17.05 -6.54 6.98
C THR A 99 16.73 -5.80 5.69
N LEU A 100 17.18 -6.35 4.55
CA LEU A 100 16.75 -5.92 3.23
C LEU A 100 15.28 -6.30 3.02
N ALA A 101 14.38 -5.38 3.33
CA ALA A 101 12.94 -5.60 3.26
C ALA A 101 12.35 -5.50 1.85
N PHE A 102 13.06 -4.84 0.94
CA PHE A 102 12.60 -4.64 -0.43
C PHE A 102 13.67 -5.18 -1.41
N PRO A 103 13.77 -6.51 -1.56
CA PRO A 103 14.76 -7.13 -2.44
C PRO A 103 14.41 -6.85 -3.90
N ALA A 104 15.39 -6.36 -4.67
CA ALA A 104 15.31 -6.23 -6.12
C ALA A 104 16.68 -5.79 -6.66
N VAL A 105 17.31 -6.64 -7.47
CA VAL A 105 18.60 -6.34 -8.09
C VAL A 105 18.36 -5.63 -9.43
N LEU A 106 18.57 -4.32 -9.45
CA LEU A 106 18.45 -3.46 -10.61
C LEU A 106 19.69 -3.56 -11.51
N HIS A 107 19.52 -3.15 -12.77
CA HIS A 107 20.59 -3.16 -13.77
C HIS A 107 21.78 -2.26 -13.39
N SER A 108 21.54 -1.21 -12.60
CA SER A 108 22.56 -0.27 -12.14
C SER A 108 23.24 -0.70 -10.84
N ASN A 109 22.84 -1.83 -10.23
CA ASN A 109 23.49 -2.28 -9.01
C ASN A 109 24.80 -2.99 -9.34
N ASP A 110 25.83 -2.61 -8.60
CA ASP A 110 27.16 -3.21 -8.55
C ASP A 110 27.63 -3.24 -7.08
N GLU A 111 28.75 -3.89 -6.82
CA GLU A 111 29.32 -4.04 -5.48
C GLU A 111 29.62 -2.68 -4.83
N GLU A 112 30.08 -1.70 -5.64
CA GLU A 112 30.39 -0.35 -5.18
C GLU A 112 29.13 0.37 -4.66
N THR A 113 28.02 0.25 -5.40
CA THR A 113 26.72 0.81 -5.00
C THR A 113 26.21 0.17 -3.71
N ASP A 114 26.28 -1.16 -3.60
CA ASP A 114 25.90 -1.89 -2.38
C ASP A 114 26.70 -1.42 -1.17
N ARG A 115 28.03 -1.36 -1.32
CA ARG A 115 28.93 -0.93 -0.24
C ARG A 115 28.69 0.52 0.16
N SER A 116 28.52 1.43 -0.80
CA SER A 116 28.23 2.83 -0.51
C SER A 116 26.91 3.00 0.26
N ALA A 117 25.87 2.25 -0.13
CA ALA A 117 24.59 2.30 0.55
C ALA A 117 24.63 1.64 1.94
N LEU A 118 25.41 0.57 2.09
CA LEU A 118 25.65 -0.09 3.37
C LEU A 118 26.44 0.81 4.34
N ALA A 119 27.52 1.42 3.88
CA ALA A 119 28.29 2.39 4.66
C ALA A 119 27.41 3.54 5.14
N SER A 120 26.58 4.09 4.24
CA SER A 120 25.59 5.12 4.60
C SER A 120 24.60 4.66 5.66
N ALA A 121 24.21 3.38 5.67
CA ALA A 121 23.30 2.82 6.67
C ALA A 121 24.00 2.61 8.03
N ILE A 122 25.27 2.17 8.00
CA ILE A 122 26.12 2.02 9.20
C ILE A 122 26.33 3.39 9.85
N SER A 123 26.87 4.37 9.12
CA SER A 123 27.14 5.72 9.66
C SER A 123 25.87 6.35 10.23
N LEU A 124 24.74 6.21 9.53
CA LEU A 124 23.47 6.77 9.98
C LEU A 124 22.98 6.17 11.31
N LEU A 125 23.17 4.87 11.56
CA LEU A 125 22.77 4.27 12.84
C LEU A 125 23.80 4.53 13.94
N VAL A 126 25.10 4.57 13.60
CA VAL A 126 26.18 4.88 14.54
C VAL A 126 26.06 6.32 15.04
N ASP A 127 25.80 7.29 14.15
CA ASP A 127 25.62 8.69 14.49
C ASP A 127 24.39 8.94 15.39
N SER A 128 23.41 8.03 15.36
CA SER A 128 22.21 8.06 16.22
C SER A 128 22.43 7.48 17.62
N THR A 129 23.64 7.03 17.95
CA THR A 129 23.97 6.51 19.29
C THR A 129 24.48 7.62 20.20
N SER A 130 24.17 7.54 21.50
CA SER A 130 24.62 8.52 22.49
C SER A 130 25.08 7.85 23.80
N PRO A 131 26.34 8.01 24.23
CA PRO A 131 27.46 8.55 23.46
C PRO A 131 27.86 7.58 22.34
N THR A 132 28.30 8.11 21.20
CA THR A 132 28.87 7.30 20.12
C THR A 132 30.26 6.77 20.50
N PRO A 133 30.47 5.44 20.62
CA PRO A 133 31.77 4.87 20.93
C PRO A 133 32.77 5.04 19.78
N GLU A 134 34.03 5.32 20.10
CA GLU A 134 35.12 5.49 19.12
C GLU A 134 35.26 4.29 18.17
N VAL A 135 35.13 3.06 18.71
CA VAL A 135 35.18 1.82 17.91
C VAL A 135 34.11 1.80 16.81
N LEU A 136 32.89 2.26 17.08
CA LEU A 136 31.83 2.31 16.06
C LEU A 136 32.07 3.41 15.03
N GLN A 137 32.66 4.53 15.45
CA GLN A 137 33.05 5.62 14.53
C GLN A 137 34.14 5.15 13.57
N GLU A 138 35.14 4.41 14.06
CA GLU A 138 36.19 3.82 13.22
C GLU A 138 35.60 2.82 12.21
N ILE A 139 34.70 1.93 12.66
CA ILE A 139 34.03 0.98 11.77
C ILE A 139 33.23 1.70 10.67
N ALA A 140 32.50 2.76 11.03
CA ALA A 140 31.73 3.55 10.07
C ALA A 140 32.65 4.26 9.05
N ALA A 141 33.76 4.85 9.51
CA ALA A 141 34.74 5.48 8.64
C ALA A 141 35.37 4.46 7.67
N ASP A 142 35.76 3.28 8.16
CA ASP A 142 36.34 2.22 7.33
C ASP A 142 35.35 1.72 6.28
N ALA A 143 34.06 1.66 6.61
CA ALA A 143 33.01 1.30 5.65
C ALA A 143 32.90 2.33 4.51
N GLU A 144 33.07 3.63 4.81
CA GLU A 144 33.01 4.71 3.83
C GLU A 144 34.23 4.78 2.90
N GLU A 145 35.43 4.39 3.36
CA GLU A 145 36.68 4.48 2.58
C GLU A 145 36.74 3.55 1.36
N GLY A 146 35.82 2.58 1.26
CA GLY A 146 35.34 2.22 -0.07
C GLY A 146 36.18 1.21 -0.90
N GLN A 147 37.46 0.95 -0.63
CA GLN A 147 38.27 0.11 -1.54
C GLN A 147 39.18 -0.93 -0.87
N ASP A 148 39.60 -0.71 0.38
CA ASP A 148 40.51 -1.62 1.09
C ASP A 148 39.86 -2.35 2.29
N SER A 149 38.64 -1.94 2.69
CA SER A 149 37.94 -2.49 3.85
C SER A 149 37.09 -3.71 3.46
N ASP A 150 37.46 -4.88 4.00
CA ASP A 150 36.75 -6.14 3.85
C ASP A 150 35.43 -6.12 4.64
N LEU A 151 34.31 -6.45 3.99
CA LEU A 151 33.00 -6.52 4.65
C LEU A 151 32.98 -7.59 5.75
N GLU A 152 33.75 -8.66 5.62
CA GLU A 152 33.89 -9.68 6.67
C GLU A 152 34.60 -9.12 7.91
N ASP A 153 35.62 -8.27 7.73
CA ASP A 153 36.30 -7.61 8.85
C ASP A 153 35.35 -6.64 9.58
N ILE A 154 34.60 -5.84 8.82
CA ILE A 154 33.57 -4.95 9.38
C ILE A 154 32.54 -5.75 10.18
N ALA A 155 32.03 -6.85 9.63
CA ALA A 155 31.07 -7.71 10.33
C ALA A 155 31.68 -8.33 11.60
N HIS A 156 32.94 -8.75 11.55
CA HIS A 156 33.65 -9.33 12.70
C HIS A 156 33.82 -8.30 13.83
N ARG A 157 34.23 -7.08 13.50
CA ARG A 157 34.40 -5.98 14.47
C ARG A 157 33.07 -5.54 15.08
N LEU A 158 32.00 -5.46 14.29
CA LEU A 158 30.66 -5.19 14.79
C LEU A 158 30.19 -6.29 15.75
N ALA A 159 30.38 -7.56 15.41
CA ALA A 159 30.00 -8.69 16.26
C ALA A 159 30.81 -8.72 17.57
N ALA A 160 32.11 -8.46 17.50
CA ALA A 160 32.97 -8.35 18.69
C ALA A 160 32.50 -7.22 19.62
N PHE A 161 32.11 -6.08 19.06
CA PHE A 161 31.59 -4.94 19.84
C PHE A 161 30.21 -5.24 20.45
N ALA A 162 29.31 -5.87 19.69
CA ALA A 162 28.01 -6.30 20.18
C ALA A 162 28.13 -7.27 21.36
N GLY A 163 29.13 -8.16 21.30
CA GLY A 163 29.32 -9.27 22.24
C GLY A 163 28.86 -10.61 21.68
N ASP A 164 28.70 -10.72 20.36
CA ASP A 164 28.18 -11.89 19.63
C ASP A 164 29.30 -12.79 19.06
N GLY A 165 30.56 -12.55 19.44
CA GLY A 165 31.71 -13.34 19.00
C GLY A 165 31.74 -14.76 19.61
N GLU A 166 32.57 -15.66 19.06
CA GLU A 166 32.74 -17.04 19.54
C GLU A 166 33.21 -17.15 21.02
N ASP A 167 33.70 -16.05 21.60
CA ASP A 167 34.08 -15.93 23.02
C ASP A 167 32.93 -15.42 23.92
N GLY A 168 31.73 -15.21 23.35
CA GLY A 168 30.56 -14.57 23.98
C GLY A 168 29.68 -15.48 24.86
N GLU A 169 30.09 -16.71 25.16
CA GLU A 169 29.47 -17.52 26.23
C GLU A 169 29.98 -17.12 27.63
N GLU A 170 30.15 -15.84 27.93
CA GLU A 170 30.03 -15.43 29.33
C GLU A 170 28.55 -15.27 29.65
N THR A 171 27.93 -16.39 30.04
CA THR A 171 26.62 -16.39 30.68
C THR A 171 26.67 -15.38 31.84
N LEU A 172 26.03 -14.23 31.66
CA LEU A 172 25.75 -13.28 32.73
C LEU A 172 24.93 -14.01 33.79
N GLN A 173 25.61 -14.56 34.81
CA GLN A 173 24.95 -15.02 36.02
C GLN A 173 24.52 -13.79 36.79
N VAL A 174 23.35 -13.24 36.43
CA VAL A 174 22.68 -12.23 37.23
C VAL A 174 22.16 -12.92 38.49
N PRO A 175 22.66 -12.59 39.70
CA PRO A 175 22.01 -13.02 40.92
C PRO A 175 20.61 -12.40 40.90
N VAL A 176 19.57 -13.22 41.02
CA VAL A 176 18.21 -12.73 41.16
C VAL A 176 18.11 -11.99 42.48
N GLU A 177 18.35 -10.68 42.44
CA GLU A 177 18.01 -9.77 43.52
C GLU A 177 16.52 -9.47 43.36
N GLU A 178 15.70 -9.95 44.30
CA GLU A 178 14.27 -9.64 44.34
C GLU A 178 14.09 -8.13 44.55
N THR A 179 13.96 -7.38 43.46
CA THR A 179 13.60 -5.97 43.53
C THR A 179 12.11 -5.84 43.89
N PRO A 180 11.75 -4.95 44.83
CA PRO A 180 10.36 -4.73 45.18
C PRO A 180 9.65 -4.12 43.97
N ARG A 181 8.52 -4.74 43.57
CA ARG A 181 7.60 -4.33 42.50
C ARG A 181 7.41 -2.81 42.50
N LYS A 182 8.19 -2.11 41.69
CA LYS A 182 8.00 -0.70 41.33
C LYS A 182 7.37 -0.65 39.95
N GLU A 183 6.60 0.43 39.77
CA GLU A 183 5.74 0.80 38.66
C GLU A 183 6.27 0.40 37.27
N ASP A 184 5.36 0.03 36.37
CA ASP A 184 5.67 -0.36 34.99
C ASP A 184 6.72 0.57 34.36
N PRO A 185 7.80 0.03 33.77
CA PRO A 185 8.83 0.86 33.17
C PRO A 185 8.21 1.73 32.07
N SER A 186 8.54 3.02 32.08
CA SER A 186 8.21 3.91 30.97
C SER A 186 8.79 3.32 29.68
N PRO A 187 8.02 3.26 28.57
CA PRO A 187 8.52 2.73 27.30
C PRO A 187 9.79 3.51 26.91
N ALA A 188 10.91 2.79 26.83
CA ALA A 188 12.15 3.33 26.32
C ALA A 188 12.08 3.40 24.78
N PRO A 189 12.66 4.43 24.15
CA PRO A 189 12.88 4.45 22.70
C PRO A 189 13.81 3.29 22.29
N GLY A 190 13.58 2.66 21.13
CA GLY A 190 14.37 1.50 20.70
C GLY A 190 13.74 0.68 19.57
N PHE A 191 14.29 -0.52 19.33
CA PHE A 191 13.93 -1.42 18.22
C PHE A 191 12.55 -2.10 18.33
N GLY A 192 11.83 -1.90 19.43
CA GLY A 192 10.46 -2.36 19.59
C GLY A 192 9.45 -1.46 18.86
N GLY A 193 8.38 -2.05 18.33
CA GLY A 193 7.27 -1.28 17.79
C GLY A 193 6.72 -0.32 18.85
N ARG A 194 6.48 0.95 18.47
CA ARG A 194 5.95 1.97 19.40
C ARG A 194 4.68 1.44 20.07
N GLY A 195 4.77 1.09 21.36
CA GLY A 195 3.60 0.84 22.18
C GLY A 195 2.81 2.14 22.32
N TYR A 196 1.51 2.11 22.00
CA TYR A 196 0.62 3.21 22.36
C TYR A 196 0.66 3.38 23.88
N SER A 197 1.01 4.57 24.37
CA SER A 197 1.04 4.79 25.83
C SER A 197 -0.34 4.49 26.41
N GLY A 198 -0.41 3.82 27.57
CA GLY A 198 -1.69 3.45 28.18
C GLY A 198 -2.64 4.64 28.41
N SER A 199 -2.08 5.85 28.50
CA SER A 199 -2.84 7.11 28.55
C SER A 199 -3.45 7.50 27.19
N GLY A 200 -2.73 7.26 26.09
CA GLY A 200 -3.20 7.55 24.73
C GLY A 200 -4.44 6.75 24.32
N ILE A 201 -4.55 5.48 24.74
CA ILE A 201 -5.75 4.65 24.47
C ILE A 201 -6.97 5.18 25.21
N ILE A 202 -6.81 5.62 26.47
CA ILE A 202 -7.91 6.18 27.25
C ILE A 202 -8.37 7.51 26.66
N VAL A 203 -7.43 8.41 26.33
CA VAL A 203 -7.75 9.71 25.73
C VAL A 203 -8.42 9.54 24.37
N LEU A 204 -7.90 8.65 23.52
CA LEU A 204 -8.47 8.38 22.20
C LEU A 204 -9.85 7.71 22.30
N GLY A 205 -10.03 6.79 23.26
CA GLY A 205 -11.32 6.15 23.55
C GLY A 205 -12.37 7.16 24.03
N VAL A 206 -11.99 8.08 24.93
CA VAL A 206 -12.88 9.15 25.41
C VAL A 206 -13.23 10.12 24.28
N LEU A 207 -12.25 10.54 23.48
CA LEU A 207 -12.49 11.43 22.33
C LEU A 207 -13.40 10.78 21.28
N ALA A 208 -13.17 9.51 20.94
CA ALA A 208 -14.01 8.78 20.01
C ALA A 208 -15.44 8.64 20.55
N THR A 209 -15.60 8.33 21.84
CA THR A 209 -16.92 8.22 22.47
C THR A 209 -17.65 9.57 22.49
N LEU A 210 -16.96 10.65 22.87
CA LEU A 210 -17.52 12.00 22.84
C LEU A 210 -17.91 12.43 21.42
N PHE A 211 -17.10 12.08 20.42
CA PHE A 211 -17.38 12.38 19.03
C PHE A 211 -18.64 11.66 18.53
N VAL A 212 -18.79 10.37 18.87
CA VAL A 212 -20.00 9.59 18.53
C VAL A 212 -21.24 10.16 19.21
N VAL A 213 -21.15 10.50 20.51
CA VAL A 213 -22.26 11.11 21.25
C VAL A 213 -22.63 12.49 20.67
N ALA A 214 -21.64 13.29 20.29
CA ALA A 214 -21.86 14.59 19.65
C ALA A 214 -22.52 14.44 18.27
N MET A 215 -22.07 13.48 17.46
CA MET A 215 -22.69 13.18 16.16
C MET A 215 -24.14 12.72 16.32
N ALA A 216 -24.43 11.88 17.31
CA ALA A 216 -25.79 11.45 17.63
C ALA A 216 -26.67 12.63 18.06
N ALA A 217 -26.18 13.50 18.96
CA ALA A 217 -26.91 14.68 19.41
C ALA A 217 -27.16 15.67 18.26
N LEU A 218 -26.17 15.86 17.39
CA LEU A 218 -26.28 16.71 16.21
C LEU A 218 -27.31 16.15 15.21
N SER A 219 -27.35 14.83 15.03
CA SER A 219 -28.35 14.16 14.20
C SER A 219 -29.76 14.40 14.72
N VAL A 220 -29.99 14.24 16.03
CA VAL A 220 -31.29 14.50 16.68
C VAL A 220 -31.69 15.97 16.56
N TRP A 221 -30.75 16.89 16.75
CA TRP A 221 -31.01 18.32 16.61
C TRP A 221 -31.38 18.72 15.18
N ILE A 222 -30.71 18.16 14.17
CA ILE A 222 -31.04 18.36 12.75
C ILE A 222 -32.44 17.80 12.44
N LEU A 223 -32.75 16.57 12.88
CA LEU A 223 -34.09 16.00 12.68
C LEU A 223 -35.18 16.82 13.40
N SER A 224 -34.88 17.38 14.58
CA SER A 224 -35.82 18.23 15.32
C SER A 224 -36.12 19.55 14.62
N GLN A 225 -35.21 20.09 13.82
CA GLN A 225 -35.43 21.33 13.06
C GLN A 225 -36.19 21.10 11.74
N VAL A 226 -36.26 19.85 11.28
CA VAL A 226 -36.86 19.49 9.97
C VAL A 226 -38.17 18.69 10.14
N GLY A 227 -38.39 18.05 11.28
CA GLY A 227 -39.54 17.17 11.53
C GLY A 227 -40.73 17.89 12.17
N ASN A 228 -41.70 18.31 11.35
CA ASN A 228 -43.06 18.59 11.81
C ASN A 228 -43.90 17.29 11.80
N GLU A 229 -44.64 17.10 12.88
CA GLU A 229 -45.74 16.12 13.11
C GLU A 229 -45.42 14.66 13.53
N LYS A 230 -45.71 14.43 14.82
CA LYS A 230 -46.36 13.25 15.45
C LYS A 230 -46.10 11.87 14.85
N THR A 231 -45.21 11.12 15.50
CA THR A 231 -45.54 9.79 16.07
C THR A 231 -44.47 9.36 17.07
N SER A 232 -44.88 9.11 18.32
CA SER A 232 -44.11 8.40 19.34
C SER A 232 -44.28 6.89 19.21
N PRO A 233 -43.39 6.08 19.81
CA PRO A 233 -42.97 4.81 19.24
C PRO A 233 -43.79 3.64 19.77
N VAL A 234 -44.16 2.72 18.88
CA VAL A 234 -44.33 1.31 19.24
C VAL A 234 -43.63 0.52 18.15
N VAL A 235 -42.65 -0.26 18.60
CA VAL A 235 -41.90 -1.24 17.80
C VAL A 235 -42.90 -2.07 17.00
N THR A 236 -43.02 -1.75 15.73
CA THR A 236 -43.79 -2.54 14.77
C THR A 236 -42.80 -3.04 13.75
N LYS A 237 -42.51 -4.34 13.86
CA LYS A 237 -41.64 -5.10 12.99
C LYS A 237 -42.25 -5.17 11.59
N SER A 238 -41.73 -4.36 10.67
CA SER A 238 -41.86 -4.39 9.20
C SER A 238 -40.79 -3.43 8.69
N GLU A 239 -39.91 -3.67 7.74
CA GLU A 239 -39.60 -4.72 6.79
C GLU A 239 -38.10 -4.58 6.52
N SER A 240 -37.47 -5.66 6.06
CA SER A 240 -36.06 -5.76 5.70
C SER A 240 -35.52 -4.56 4.90
N THR A 241 -34.72 -3.71 5.55
CA THR A 241 -33.65 -3.02 4.83
C THR A 241 -32.62 -4.09 4.51
N THR A 242 -32.60 -4.55 3.26
CA THR A 242 -31.53 -5.40 2.75
C THR A 242 -30.25 -4.58 2.73
N GLU A 243 -29.57 -4.46 3.88
CA GLU A 243 -28.18 -4.05 3.91
C GLU A 243 -27.42 -5.12 3.13
N THR A 244 -27.12 -4.80 1.87
CA THR A 244 -26.37 -5.69 1.00
C THR A 244 -24.97 -5.77 1.60
N THR A 245 -24.67 -6.87 2.29
CA THR A 245 -23.35 -7.10 2.86
C THR A 245 -22.41 -7.41 1.70
N PHE A 246 -21.53 -6.46 1.38
CA PHE A 246 -20.51 -6.68 0.35
C PHE A 246 -19.32 -7.44 0.97
N PRO A 247 -18.83 -8.50 0.32
CA PRO A 247 -17.65 -9.20 0.80
C PRO A 247 -16.44 -8.25 0.80
N ASN A 248 -15.62 -8.32 1.85
CA ASN A 248 -14.36 -7.56 1.92
C ASN A 248 -13.27 -8.24 1.09
N VAL A 249 -13.43 -8.18 -0.24
CA VAL A 249 -12.51 -8.75 -1.23
C VAL A 249 -12.10 -7.70 -2.26
N PRO A 250 -10.92 -7.83 -2.88
CA PRO A 250 -10.48 -6.90 -3.93
C PRO A 250 -11.48 -6.84 -5.10
N PRO A 251 -11.74 -5.64 -5.67
CA PRO A 251 -12.58 -5.50 -6.86
C PRO A 251 -12.00 -6.24 -8.07
N VAL A 252 -12.85 -6.85 -8.88
CA VAL A 252 -12.47 -7.62 -10.07
C VAL A 252 -12.97 -6.97 -11.35
N ILE A 253 -12.24 -7.18 -12.44
CA ILE A 253 -12.68 -6.78 -13.79
C ILE A 253 -13.79 -7.73 -14.24
N LEU A 254 -14.94 -7.18 -14.60
CA LEU A 254 -16.11 -7.93 -15.03
C LEU A 254 -15.94 -8.31 -16.51
N LYS A 255 -15.98 -9.62 -16.83
CA LYS A 255 -15.68 -10.15 -18.18
C LYS A 255 -16.88 -10.13 -19.13
N ASP A 256 -18.09 -10.35 -18.59
CA ASP A 256 -19.32 -10.52 -19.37
C ASP A 256 -20.16 -9.23 -19.37
N VAL A 257 -19.55 -8.12 -19.80
CA VAL A 257 -20.22 -6.81 -19.84
C VAL A 257 -20.95 -6.62 -21.16
N LYS A 258 -22.28 -6.55 -21.12
CA LYS A 258 -23.13 -6.24 -22.28
C LYS A 258 -23.21 -4.73 -22.46
N THR A 259 -22.90 -4.23 -23.65
CA THR A 259 -22.89 -2.79 -23.92
C THR A 259 -24.06 -2.40 -24.81
N THR A 260 -24.88 -1.45 -24.35
CA THR A 260 -26.05 -0.94 -25.08
C THR A 260 -25.93 0.56 -25.27
N SER A 261 -26.09 1.03 -26.49
CA SER A 261 -26.13 2.46 -26.81
C SER A 261 -27.42 3.12 -26.29
N VAL A 262 -27.30 4.32 -25.75
CA VAL A 262 -28.41 5.12 -25.20
C VAL A 262 -28.42 6.49 -25.91
N PRO A 263 -29.56 6.97 -26.43
CA PRO A 263 -30.92 6.41 -26.34
C PRO A 263 -31.29 5.39 -27.44
N GLU A 264 -30.34 4.92 -28.26
CA GLU A 264 -30.69 4.09 -29.43
C GLU A 264 -31.17 2.67 -29.07
N GLY A 265 -30.87 2.17 -27.87
CA GLY A 265 -31.25 0.84 -27.39
C GLY A 265 -30.56 -0.32 -28.13
N LYS A 266 -29.55 -0.05 -28.96
CA LYS A 266 -28.84 -1.07 -29.73
C LYS A 266 -27.65 -1.61 -28.98
N GLU A 267 -27.49 -2.93 -29.00
CA GLU A 267 -26.29 -3.59 -28.52
C GLU A 267 -25.07 -3.19 -29.37
N VAL A 268 -23.95 -2.91 -28.70
CA VAL A 268 -22.71 -2.48 -29.31
C VAL A 268 -21.62 -3.49 -29.01
N SER A 269 -21.02 -4.05 -30.06
CA SER A 269 -19.82 -4.87 -29.95
C SER A 269 -18.61 -4.11 -30.50
N GLY A 270 -17.63 -3.83 -29.64
CA GLY A 270 -16.41 -3.11 -29.99
C GLY A 270 -16.53 -1.59 -29.91
N SER A 271 -15.96 -0.88 -30.89
CA SER A 271 -15.86 0.59 -30.82
C SER A 271 -17.20 1.27 -31.09
N TRP A 272 -17.53 2.23 -30.24
CA TRP A 272 -18.72 3.07 -30.32
C TRP A 272 -18.35 4.53 -30.61
N SER A 273 -19.16 5.25 -31.38
CA SER A 273 -18.98 6.68 -31.60
C SER A 273 -20.31 7.42 -31.71
N THR A 274 -20.33 8.65 -31.19
CA THR A 274 -21.46 9.57 -31.26
C THR A 274 -21.00 10.99 -31.58
N LYS A 275 -21.90 11.78 -32.17
CA LYS A 275 -21.76 13.23 -32.41
C LYS A 275 -22.79 14.05 -31.65
N LYS A 276 -23.68 13.40 -30.91
CA LYS A 276 -24.79 14.04 -30.19
C LYS A 276 -24.44 14.12 -28.71
N ALA A 277 -24.73 15.26 -28.10
CA ALA A 277 -24.78 15.38 -26.64
C ALA A 277 -25.91 14.51 -26.08
N ASP A 278 -25.83 14.23 -24.78
CA ASP A 278 -26.81 13.42 -24.02
C ASP A 278 -26.98 12.00 -24.57
N THR A 279 -25.92 11.47 -25.17
CA THR A 279 -25.84 10.08 -25.63
C THR A 279 -24.72 9.35 -24.92
N GLY A 280 -24.89 8.04 -24.77
CA GLY A 280 -24.09 7.26 -23.87
C GLY A 280 -24.05 5.77 -24.14
N LEU A 281 -23.37 5.06 -23.25
CA LEU A 281 -23.30 3.61 -23.23
C LEU A 281 -23.77 3.11 -21.86
N LEU A 282 -24.70 2.17 -21.87
CA LEU A 282 -25.05 1.35 -20.72
C LEU A 282 -24.20 0.08 -20.75
N LEU A 283 -23.39 -0.12 -19.73
CA LEU A 283 -22.61 -1.32 -19.50
C LEU A 283 -23.35 -2.16 -18.45
N SER A 284 -23.91 -3.30 -18.85
CA SER A 284 -24.71 -4.18 -18.00
C SER A 284 -23.95 -5.46 -17.64
N VAL A 285 -24.17 -5.99 -16.45
CA VAL A 285 -23.57 -7.21 -15.93
C VAL A 285 -24.63 -8.14 -15.37
N ASP A 286 -24.38 -9.45 -15.42
CA ASP A 286 -25.40 -10.44 -15.06
C ASP A 286 -25.70 -10.51 -13.55
N LYS A 287 -24.80 -10.01 -12.71
CA LYS A 287 -24.95 -10.00 -11.24
C LYS A 287 -24.90 -8.57 -10.70
N PRO A 288 -25.79 -8.22 -9.75
CA PRO A 288 -25.66 -6.97 -9.00
C PRO A 288 -24.25 -6.86 -8.41
N THR A 289 -23.63 -5.71 -8.59
CA THR A 289 -22.22 -5.50 -8.29
C THR A 289 -22.05 -4.13 -7.65
N GLN A 290 -21.19 -4.03 -6.64
CA GLN A 290 -20.74 -2.73 -6.17
C GLN A 290 -19.70 -2.18 -7.14
N LEU A 291 -20.10 -1.22 -7.95
CA LEU A 291 -19.24 -0.61 -8.97
C LEU A 291 -18.17 0.26 -8.31
N ARG A 292 -16.92 0.13 -8.79
CA ARG A 292 -15.74 0.81 -8.23
C ARG A 292 -15.02 1.67 -9.24
N ALA A 293 -14.86 1.16 -10.46
CA ALA A 293 -14.24 1.90 -11.54
C ALA A 293 -14.83 1.54 -12.90
N LEU A 294 -14.72 2.49 -13.83
CA LEU A 294 -15.03 2.32 -15.24
C LEU A 294 -13.78 2.65 -16.07
N PRO A 295 -12.90 1.66 -16.30
CA PRO A 295 -11.82 1.77 -17.28
C PRO A 295 -12.37 1.98 -18.68
N LEU A 296 -11.86 2.99 -19.37
CA LEU A 296 -12.19 3.25 -20.77
C LEU A 296 -10.96 3.53 -21.62
N GLN A 297 -11.07 3.21 -22.90
CA GLN A 297 -10.14 3.60 -23.93
C GLN A 297 -10.88 4.43 -24.99
N GLN A 298 -10.45 5.68 -25.19
CA GLN A 298 -11.05 6.62 -26.13
C GLN A 298 -10.10 6.98 -27.28
N SER A 299 -10.66 7.52 -28.36
CA SER A 299 -9.89 8.15 -29.42
C SER A 299 -10.50 9.47 -29.81
N LYS A 300 -9.67 10.52 -29.95
CA LYS A 300 -10.10 11.87 -30.39
C LYS A 300 -11.27 12.43 -29.56
N SER A 301 -11.40 12.04 -28.29
CA SER A 301 -12.52 12.42 -27.40
C SER A 301 -12.10 13.26 -26.21
N THR A 302 -10.81 13.63 -26.12
CA THR A 302 -10.29 14.49 -25.06
C THR A 302 -11.01 15.83 -25.03
N GLY A 303 -11.51 16.22 -23.85
CA GLY A 303 -12.31 17.41 -23.61
C GLY A 303 -13.82 17.16 -23.57
N ALA A 304 -14.30 15.95 -23.84
CA ALA A 304 -15.71 15.60 -23.66
C ALA A 304 -16.06 15.53 -22.17
N LYS A 305 -17.18 16.11 -21.75
CA LYS A 305 -17.68 15.93 -20.39
C LYS A 305 -18.57 14.70 -20.31
N TYR A 306 -18.49 14.02 -19.18
CA TYR A 306 -19.27 12.82 -18.94
C TYR A 306 -19.87 12.81 -17.53
N GLU A 307 -20.94 12.07 -17.40
CA GLU A 307 -21.59 11.69 -16.14
C GLU A 307 -21.82 10.18 -16.15
N VAL A 308 -21.58 9.53 -15.02
CA VAL A 308 -21.75 8.08 -14.84
C VAL A 308 -22.78 7.82 -13.77
N TYR A 309 -23.75 6.98 -14.11
CA TYR A 309 -24.88 6.64 -13.26
C TYR A 309 -24.92 5.13 -12.99
N GLY A 310 -25.29 4.76 -11.76
CA GLY A 310 -25.62 3.39 -11.41
C GLY A 310 -27.03 3.05 -11.87
N VAL A 311 -27.17 1.92 -12.56
CA VAL A 311 -28.42 1.48 -13.18
C VAL A 311 -28.83 0.13 -12.63
N ASN A 312 -30.14 -0.02 -12.37
CA ASN A 312 -30.79 -1.32 -12.26
C ASN A 312 -31.50 -1.61 -13.59
N THR A 313 -31.01 -2.57 -14.36
CA THR A 313 -31.46 -2.84 -15.74
C THR A 313 -32.93 -3.22 -15.83
N LYS A 314 -33.53 -3.69 -14.74
CA LYS A 314 -34.97 -4.00 -14.69
C LYS A 314 -35.86 -2.76 -14.65
N ASP A 315 -35.34 -1.67 -14.10
CA ASP A 315 -36.07 -0.42 -13.85
C ASP A 315 -35.66 0.69 -14.83
N PHE A 316 -34.86 0.37 -15.86
CA PHE A 316 -34.28 1.34 -16.79
C PHE A 316 -34.61 0.98 -18.24
N ASP A 317 -35.16 1.95 -18.98
CA ASP A 317 -35.37 1.85 -20.42
C ASP A 317 -34.25 2.61 -21.16
N PRO A 318 -33.39 1.91 -21.92
CA PRO A 318 -32.34 2.53 -22.73
C PRO A 318 -32.86 3.51 -23.79
N THR A 319 -34.13 3.46 -24.18
CA THR A 319 -34.73 4.34 -25.20
C THR A 319 -35.40 5.58 -24.63
N ASP A 320 -35.65 5.59 -23.31
CA ASP A 320 -36.15 6.74 -22.55
C ASP A 320 -35.28 6.95 -21.29
N PRO A 321 -34.04 7.45 -21.45
CA PRO A 321 -33.10 7.56 -20.35
C PRO A 321 -33.47 8.73 -19.42
N ASP A 322 -34.26 8.45 -18.38
CA ASP A 322 -34.50 9.40 -17.28
C ASP A 322 -33.31 9.42 -16.31
N SER A 323 -32.21 10.05 -16.72
CA SER A 323 -30.97 10.15 -15.92
C SER A 323 -31.16 10.89 -14.59
N GLY A 324 -32.20 11.73 -14.47
CA GLY A 324 -32.50 12.48 -13.25
C GLY A 324 -32.97 11.61 -12.07
N LYS A 325 -33.41 10.37 -12.32
CA LYS A 325 -33.79 9.40 -11.28
C LYS A 325 -32.66 8.44 -10.91
N LEU A 326 -31.57 8.43 -11.67
CA LEU A 326 -30.48 7.48 -11.47
C LEU A 326 -29.50 7.99 -10.41
N THR A 327 -28.80 7.05 -9.77
CA THR A 327 -27.78 7.40 -8.77
C THR A 327 -26.49 7.80 -9.47
N GLU A 328 -26.09 9.07 -9.37
CA GLU A 328 -24.80 9.54 -9.88
C GLU A 328 -23.63 8.88 -9.13
N LEU A 329 -22.72 8.26 -9.88
CA LEU A 329 -21.51 7.62 -9.40
C LEU A 329 -20.26 8.45 -9.70
N ALA A 330 -20.20 9.13 -10.84
CA ALA A 330 -19.07 9.99 -11.20
C ALA A 330 -19.47 11.05 -12.23
N HIS A 331 -18.66 12.10 -12.34
CA HIS A 331 -18.71 13.04 -13.45
C HIS A 331 -17.30 13.57 -13.71
N GLY A 332 -17.06 14.11 -14.89
CA GLY A 332 -15.74 14.65 -15.21
C GLY A 332 -15.56 15.01 -16.67
N THR A 333 -14.30 15.11 -17.07
CA THR A 333 -13.89 15.38 -18.45
C THR A 333 -12.86 14.36 -18.88
N LEU A 334 -12.97 13.86 -20.13
CA LEU A 334 -11.98 12.95 -20.69
C LEU A 334 -10.66 13.69 -20.95
N THR A 335 -9.57 13.21 -20.36
CA THR A 335 -8.24 13.88 -20.46
C THR A 335 -7.24 13.06 -21.27
N SER A 336 -7.23 11.75 -21.11
CA SER A 336 -6.25 10.83 -21.70
C SER A 336 -6.89 9.78 -22.59
N ALA A 337 -6.08 9.14 -23.44
CA ALA A 337 -6.54 8.08 -24.35
C ALA A 337 -7.00 6.82 -23.62
N ARG A 338 -6.44 6.54 -22.45
CA ARG A 338 -6.91 5.54 -21.48
C ARG A 338 -7.14 6.24 -20.17
N GLN A 339 -8.29 6.00 -19.55
CA GLN A 339 -8.67 6.64 -18.31
C GLN A 339 -9.47 5.65 -17.47
N ASP A 340 -9.13 5.58 -16.20
CA ASP A 340 -9.91 4.83 -15.22
C ASP A 340 -10.77 5.86 -14.47
N ILE A 341 -12.09 5.77 -14.66
CA ILE A 341 -13.03 6.64 -13.95
C ILE A 341 -13.34 5.99 -12.60
N GLU A 342 -12.92 6.62 -11.51
CA GLU A 342 -13.30 6.20 -10.16
C GLU A 342 -14.78 6.50 -9.90
N LEU A 343 -15.50 5.51 -9.36
CA LEU A 343 -16.93 5.60 -9.09
C LEU A 343 -17.15 5.73 -7.58
N LYS A 344 -17.99 6.69 -7.18
CA LYS A 344 -18.36 6.89 -5.77
C LYS A 344 -19.01 5.64 -5.21
N GLU A 345 -18.50 5.19 -4.06
CA GLU A 345 -19.03 4.02 -3.38
C GLU A 345 -20.43 4.31 -2.83
N LYS A 346 -21.37 3.43 -3.14
CA LYS A 346 -22.74 3.48 -2.62
C LYS A 346 -23.06 2.17 -1.90
N PRO A 347 -23.94 2.19 -0.88
CA PRO A 347 -24.39 0.99 -0.16
C PRO A 347 -25.41 0.16 -0.97
N VAL A 348 -25.53 0.40 -2.27
CA VAL A 348 -26.49 -0.24 -3.17
C VAL A 348 -25.70 -0.91 -4.30
N ALA A 349 -26.11 -2.13 -4.67
CA ALA A 349 -25.55 -2.85 -5.81
C ALA A 349 -26.26 -2.45 -7.09
N PHE A 350 -25.52 -2.33 -8.19
CA PHE A 350 -26.04 -2.04 -9.52
C PHE A 350 -25.68 -3.18 -10.47
N ASP A 351 -26.59 -3.53 -11.38
CA ASP A 351 -26.33 -4.49 -12.46
C ASP A 351 -25.98 -3.77 -13.78
N GLY A 352 -25.82 -2.44 -13.75
CA GLY A 352 -25.23 -1.69 -14.85
C GLY A 352 -24.68 -0.32 -14.48
N ALA A 353 -23.85 0.23 -15.36
CA ALA A 353 -23.35 1.59 -15.30
C ALA A 353 -23.64 2.30 -16.63
N LEU A 354 -24.31 3.45 -16.56
CA LEU A 354 -24.58 4.30 -17.72
C LEU A 354 -23.59 5.47 -17.73
N ILE A 355 -22.77 5.55 -18.77
CA ILE A 355 -21.95 6.74 -19.05
C ILE A 355 -22.63 7.59 -20.11
N VAL A 356 -22.95 8.85 -19.78
CA VAL A 356 -23.57 9.83 -20.68
C VAL A 356 -22.59 10.96 -20.96
N PHE A 357 -22.45 11.37 -22.22
CA PHE A 357 -21.62 12.51 -22.60
C PHE A 357 -22.46 13.78 -22.75
N THR A 358 -22.32 14.70 -21.79
CA THR A 358 -23.10 15.94 -21.71
C THR A 358 -22.54 17.04 -22.62
N ASP A 359 -21.21 17.14 -22.74
CA ASP A 359 -20.55 18.09 -23.64
C ASP A 359 -19.59 17.38 -24.61
N MET A 360 -19.62 17.79 -25.88
CA MET A 360 -18.75 17.25 -26.92
C MET A 360 -17.35 17.88 -26.91
N PRO A 361 -16.31 17.11 -27.27
CA PRO A 361 -14.94 17.61 -27.39
C PRO A 361 -14.80 18.53 -28.62
N LYS A 362 -13.70 19.29 -28.70
CA LYS A 362 -13.40 20.18 -29.86
C LYS A 362 -13.38 19.46 -31.21
N SER A 363 -13.12 18.15 -31.22
CA SER A 363 -13.16 17.30 -32.41
C SER A 363 -14.59 17.05 -32.94
N GLY A 364 -15.62 17.35 -32.15
CA GLY A 364 -17.03 17.22 -32.53
C GLY A 364 -17.62 15.80 -32.46
N SER A 365 -16.87 14.83 -31.93
CA SER A 365 -17.36 13.47 -31.74
C SER A 365 -16.66 12.78 -30.57
N VAL A 366 -17.40 11.93 -29.85
CA VAL A 366 -16.83 10.98 -28.90
C VAL A 366 -16.69 9.62 -29.59
N THR A 367 -15.56 8.96 -29.37
CA THR A 367 -15.27 7.60 -29.83
C THR A 367 -14.67 6.81 -28.68
N LEU A 368 -15.39 5.80 -28.22
CA LEU A 368 -14.94 4.82 -27.25
C LEU A 368 -14.52 3.57 -28.01
N LYS A 369 -13.30 3.09 -27.78
CA LYS A 369 -12.78 1.84 -28.34
C LYS A 369 -13.11 0.65 -27.45
N GLU A 370 -13.07 0.88 -26.15
CA GLU A 370 -13.29 -0.12 -25.12
C GLU A 370 -13.83 0.59 -23.88
N ALA A 371 -14.75 -0.05 -23.18
CA ALA A 371 -15.23 0.36 -21.89
C ALA A 371 -15.51 -0.91 -21.07
N THR A 372 -15.12 -0.93 -19.81
CA THR A 372 -15.24 -2.10 -18.93
C THR A 372 -15.69 -1.66 -17.55
N LEU A 373 -16.16 -2.61 -16.74
CA LEU A 373 -16.56 -2.37 -15.36
C LEU A 373 -15.69 -3.15 -14.39
N VAL A 374 -15.36 -2.50 -13.28
CA VAL A 374 -14.65 -3.08 -12.15
C VAL A 374 -15.52 -2.93 -10.91
N GLY A 375 -15.68 -4.02 -10.17
CA GLY A 375 -16.49 -3.99 -8.96
C GLY A 375 -16.41 -5.26 -8.13
N ILE A 376 -17.19 -5.31 -7.06
CA ILE A 376 -17.32 -6.46 -6.17
C ILE A 376 -18.71 -7.05 -6.40
N PRO A 377 -18.82 -8.20 -7.10
CA PRO A 377 -20.11 -8.86 -7.30
C PRO A 377 -20.73 -9.24 -5.97
N THR A 378 -22.04 -9.04 -5.84
CA THR A 378 -22.78 -9.61 -4.71
C THR A 378 -22.95 -11.11 -4.93
N ASN A 379 -22.99 -11.86 -3.83
CA ASN A 379 -23.24 -13.31 -3.88
C ASN A 379 -24.66 -13.65 -4.33
#